data_AF-A0A6L3IIL0-F1
#
_entry.id   AF-A0A6L3IIL0-F1
#
_cell.length_a   1.000
_cell.length_b   1.000
_cell.length_c   1.000
_cell.angle_alpha   90.00
_cell.angle_beta   90.00
_cell.angle_gamma   90.00
#
_symmetry.space_group_name_H-M   'P 1'
#
loop_
_entity.id
_entity.type
_entity.pdbx_description
1 polymer ?
#
loop_
_entity_poly.entity_id
_entity_poly.type
_entity_poly.pdbx_seq_one_letter_code
_entity_poly.pdbx_strand_id
1 'polypeptide(L)'
;MNKYYRILDKILATGKTQTNKKGNIQYLLNEQLSLTPADLLDIFEGHNIARKKLRSELQLFMQGERNVEKYREAGINWWDYCGSILVNSYPTYFEKLPPLIAKINRERRNSKNYVLYLGETGAESNQAPCL
;
A
#
# COMPACT_ATOMS: atom_id res chain seq x y z
N MET A 1 10.50 21.03 -8.10
CA MET A 1 11.28 20.33 -7.06
C MET A 1 10.47 19.14 -6.61
N ASN A 2 10.98 17.94 -6.85
CA ASN A 2 10.27 16.69 -6.58
C ASN A 2 9.86 16.61 -5.09
N LYS A 3 8.55 16.51 -4.85
CA LYS A 3 7.95 16.60 -3.50
C LYS A 3 8.33 15.43 -2.60
N TYR A 4 8.68 14.27 -3.17
CA TYR A 4 9.16 13.11 -2.42
C TYR A 4 10.51 13.42 -1.74
N TYR A 5 11.48 13.97 -2.49
CA TYR A 5 12.78 14.34 -1.94
C TYR A 5 12.68 15.43 -0.86
N ARG A 6 11.74 16.37 -1.00
CA ARG A 6 11.49 17.39 0.04
C ARG A 6 11.12 16.78 1.39
N ILE A 7 10.34 15.71 1.40
CA ILE A 7 9.98 15.01 2.63
C ILE A 7 11.18 14.24 3.18
N LEU A 8 11.98 13.60 2.31
CA LEU A 8 13.21 12.94 2.74
C LEU A 8 14.19 13.92 3.39
N ASP A 9 14.44 15.07 2.77
CA ASP A 9 15.30 16.11 3.32
C ASP A 9 14.80 16.61 4.68
N LYS A 10 13.48 16.76 4.82
CA LYS A 10 12.85 17.13 6.10
C LYS A 10 13.09 16.07 7.18
N ILE A 11 12.96 14.78 6.83
CA ILE A 11 13.25 13.66 7.75
C ILE A 11 14.72 13.71 8.19
N LEU A 12 15.65 13.92 7.27
CA LEU A 12 17.08 13.97 7.59
C LEU A 12 17.42 15.17 8.49
N ALA A 13 16.87 16.34 8.20
CA ALA A 13 17.17 17.57 8.93
C ALA A 13 16.51 17.65 10.31
N THR A 14 15.29 17.11 10.47
CA THR A 14 14.46 17.35 11.66
C THR A 14 13.86 16.10 12.30
N GLY A 15 14.08 14.92 11.71
CA GLY A 15 13.50 13.68 12.18
C GLY A 15 14.10 13.20 13.49
N LYS A 16 13.27 12.50 14.29
CA LYS A 16 13.67 11.88 15.55
C LYS A 16 14.30 10.51 15.28
N THR A 17 15.27 10.12 16.10
CA THR A 17 15.86 8.78 16.03
C THR A 17 15.08 7.80 16.91
N GLN A 18 14.84 6.60 16.40
CA GLN A 18 14.28 5.48 17.17
C GLN A 18 15.08 4.21 16.89
N THR A 19 15.38 3.46 17.95
CA THR A 19 15.94 2.12 17.89
C THR A 19 14.85 1.08 18.15
N ASN A 20 14.75 0.06 17.30
CA ASN A 20 13.82 -1.05 17.45
C ASN A 20 14.51 -2.39 17.12
N LYS A 21 13.76 -3.51 17.19
CA LYS A 21 14.28 -4.86 16.91
C LYS A 21 14.84 -5.03 15.49
N LYS A 22 14.45 -4.18 14.54
CA LYS A 22 14.90 -4.16 13.13
C LYS A 22 16.02 -3.15 12.86
N GLY A 23 16.48 -2.41 13.87
CA GLY A 23 17.56 -1.43 13.76
C GLY A 23 17.15 0.01 14.11
N ASN A 24 17.91 0.96 13.59
CA ASN A 24 17.71 2.39 13.84
C ASN A 24 17.03 3.06 12.65
N ILE A 25 16.07 3.93 12.93
CA ILE A 25 15.38 4.76 11.92
C ILE A 25 15.39 6.23 12.35
N GLN A 26 15.32 7.12 11.36
CA GLN A 26 14.98 8.53 11.55
C GLN A 26 13.59 8.78 10.97
N TYR A 27 12.70 9.43 11.71
CA TYR A 27 11.29 9.54 11.33
C TYR A 27 10.64 10.86 11.74
N LEU A 28 9.55 11.18 11.05
CA LEU A 28 8.59 12.22 11.39
C LEU A 28 7.21 11.58 11.56
N LEU A 29 6.34 12.22 12.33
CA LEU A 29 4.96 11.79 12.54
C LEU A 29 4.01 12.86 11.97
N ASN A 30 2.82 12.44 11.56
CA ASN A 30 1.74 13.31 11.08
C ASN A 30 2.13 14.18 9.87
N GLU A 31 2.96 13.63 8.98
CA GLU A 31 3.32 14.29 7.71
C GLU A 31 2.28 13.97 6.63
N GLN A 32 2.07 14.91 5.70
CA GLN A 32 1.18 14.75 4.57
C GLN A 32 1.91 15.05 3.26
N LEU A 33 1.68 14.22 2.24
CA LEU A 33 2.19 14.40 0.89
C LEU A 33 1.06 14.33 -0.13
N SER A 34 0.85 15.42 -0.87
CA SER A 34 -0.14 15.48 -1.95
C SER A 34 0.55 15.55 -3.30
N LEU A 35 0.30 14.54 -4.13
CA LEU A 35 0.93 14.34 -5.43
C LEU A 35 -0.11 14.46 -6.54
N THR A 36 0.18 15.30 -7.53
CA THR A 36 -0.51 15.33 -8.81
C THR A 36 0.06 14.24 -9.73
N PRO A 37 -0.62 13.90 -10.85
CA PRO A 37 -0.04 12.98 -11.83
C PRO A 37 1.35 13.41 -12.33
N ALA A 38 1.59 14.71 -12.50
CA ALA A 38 2.91 15.23 -12.88
C ALA A 38 3.96 14.98 -11.79
N ASP A 39 3.63 15.20 -10.51
CA ASP A 39 4.55 14.91 -9.40
C ASP A 39 4.91 13.41 -9.33
N LEU A 40 4.00 12.51 -9.72
CA LEU A 40 4.27 11.08 -9.77
C LEU A 40 5.25 10.72 -10.89
N LEU A 41 5.14 11.38 -12.05
CA LEU A 41 6.09 11.19 -13.16
C LEU A 41 7.50 11.57 -12.72
N ASP A 42 7.67 12.73 -12.09
CA ASP A 42 8.97 13.18 -11.54
C ASP A 42 9.60 12.15 -10.58
N ILE A 43 8.78 11.46 -9.78
CA ILE A 43 9.26 10.41 -8.87
C ILE A 43 9.71 9.18 -9.64
N PHE A 44 8.92 8.75 -10.62
CA PHE A 44 9.18 7.52 -11.39
C PHE A 44 10.26 7.67 -12.45
N GLU A 45 10.64 8.90 -12.83
CA GLU A 45 11.84 9.17 -13.64
C GLU A 45 13.12 8.93 -12.83
N GLY A 46 13.13 9.29 -11.54
CA GLY A 46 14.27 9.08 -10.65
C GLY A 46 14.34 7.69 -10.03
N HIS A 47 13.23 6.95 -9.98
CA HIS A 47 13.17 5.63 -9.35
C HIS A 47 12.38 4.63 -10.20
N ASN A 48 13.07 3.58 -10.61
CA ASN A 48 12.43 2.46 -11.29
C ASN A 48 11.49 1.72 -10.34
N ILE A 49 10.27 1.47 -10.81
CA ILE A 49 9.26 0.69 -10.09
C ILE A 49 8.86 -0.55 -10.89
N ALA A 50 8.59 -1.65 -10.19
CA ALA A 50 8.16 -2.91 -10.78
C ALA A 50 6.68 -2.88 -11.22
N ARG A 51 6.33 -1.98 -12.15
CA ARG A 51 4.95 -1.67 -12.57
C ARG A 51 4.11 -2.91 -12.88
N LYS A 52 4.70 -3.88 -13.58
CA LYS A 52 4.02 -5.14 -13.94
C LYS A 52 3.64 -5.95 -12.69
N LYS A 53 4.58 -6.11 -11.75
CA LYS A 53 4.35 -6.85 -10.50
C LYS A 53 3.32 -6.16 -9.61
N LEU A 54 3.42 -4.83 -9.45
CA LEU A 54 2.45 -4.05 -8.67
C LEU A 54 1.03 -4.11 -9.28
N ARG A 55 0.92 -4.10 -10.61
CA ARG A 55 -0.37 -4.27 -11.29
C ARG A 55 -0.95 -5.66 -11.05
N SER A 56 -0.15 -6.70 -11.19
CA SER A 56 -0.58 -8.09 -10.93
C SER A 56 -0.99 -8.28 -9.47
N GLU A 57 -0.22 -7.73 -8.55
CA GLU A 57 -0.52 -7.74 -7.10
C GLU A 57 -1.88 -7.10 -6.81
N LEU A 58 -2.13 -5.90 -7.34
CA LEU A 58 -3.42 -5.22 -7.14
C LEU A 58 -4.59 -6.06 -7.70
N GLN A 59 -4.40 -6.76 -8.81
CA GLN A 59 -5.41 -7.65 -9.37
C GLN A 59 -5.69 -8.84 -8.44
N LEU A 60 -4.63 -9.49 -7.92
CA LEU A 60 -4.75 -10.59 -6.94
C LEU A 60 -5.45 -10.13 -5.67
N PHE A 61 -5.12 -8.93 -5.17
CA PHE A 61 -5.79 -8.31 -4.03
C PHE A 61 -7.28 -8.11 -4.27
N MET A 62 -7.66 -7.56 -5.43
CA MET A 62 -9.06 -7.34 -5.80
C MET A 62 -9.85 -8.63 -6.03
N GLN A 63 -9.17 -9.75 -6.29
CA GLN A 63 -9.75 -11.08 -6.39
C GLN A 63 -9.85 -11.78 -5.02
N GLY A 64 -9.29 -11.20 -3.96
CA GLY A 64 -9.23 -11.85 -2.64
C GLY A 64 -8.27 -13.02 -2.59
N GLU A 65 -7.28 -13.09 -3.49
CA GLU A 65 -6.32 -14.19 -3.53
C GLU A 65 -5.37 -14.13 -2.33
N ARG A 66 -5.33 -15.22 -1.56
CA ARG A 66 -4.56 -15.32 -0.31
C ARG A 66 -3.42 -16.32 -0.41
N ASN A 67 -3.42 -17.21 -1.41
CA ASN A 67 -2.37 -18.20 -1.62
C ASN A 67 -1.11 -17.52 -2.17
N VAL A 68 -0.02 -17.55 -1.40
CA VAL A 68 1.27 -16.94 -1.76
C VAL A 68 1.85 -17.56 -3.04
N GLU A 69 1.51 -18.82 -3.36
CA GLU A 69 1.95 -19.44 -4.62
C GLU A 69 1.44 -18.69 -5.86
N LYS A 70 0.22 -18.13 -5.81
CA LYS A 70 -0.32 -17.31 -6.90
C LYS A 70 0.44 -16.00 -7.11
N TYR A 71 1.03 -15.45 -6.05
CA TYR A 71 1.92 -14.30 -6.14
C TYR A 71 3.25 -14.71 -6.79
N ARG A 72 3.81 -15.87 -6.43
CA ARG A 72 5.03 -16.40 -7.07
C ARG A 72 4.84 -16.69 -8.55
N GLU A 73 3.71 -17.28 -8.94
CA GLU A 73 3.34 -17.48 -10.35
C GLU A 73 3.36 -16.15 -11.14
N ALA A 74 3.01 -15.03 -10.48
CA ALA A 74 3.09 -13.67 -11.04
C ALA A 74 4.47 -13.00 -10.86
N GLY A 75 5.48 -13.72 -10.36
CA GLY A 75 6.84 -13.26 -10.09
C GLY A 75 6.97 -12.37 -8.85
N ILE A 76 6.01 -12.41 -7.93
CA ILE A 76 5.96 -11.60 -6.72
C ILE A 76 6.41 -12.45 -5.53
N ASN A 77 7.58 -12.14 -4.97
CA ASN A 77 8.22 -12.93 -3.91
C ASN A 77 8.29 -12.17 -2.57
N TRP A 78 7.89 -10.89 -2.54
CA TRP A 78 7.99 -10.09 -1.32
C TRP A 78 6.98 -10.50 -0.23
N TRP A 79 6.05 -11.42 -0.51
CA TRP A 79 5.14 -12.02 0.47
C TRP A 79 5.61 -13.37 1.03
N ASP A 80 6.76 -13.88 0.60
CA ASP A 80 7.24 -15.22 1.01
C ASP A 80 7.47 -15.36 2.51
N TYR A 81 7.76 -14.25 3.20
CA TYR A 81 7.93 -14.25 4.65
C TYR A 81 6.62 -14.43 5.43
N CYS A 82 5.47 -14.29 4.78
CA CYS A 82 4.14 -14.45 5.40
C CYS A 82 3.67 -15.90 5.48
N GLY A 83 4.42 -16.85 4.90
CA GLY A 83 4.05 -18.27 4.84
C GLY A 83 3.34 -18.63 3.52
N SER A 84 2.52 -19.68 3.53
CA SER A 84 1.79 -20.12 2.33
C SER A 84 0.51 -19.35 2.06
N ILE A 85 -0.06 -18.71 3.08
CA ILE A 85 -1.37 -18.02 3.00
C ILE A 85 -1.27 -16.64 3.69
N LEU A 86 -1.80 -15.62 3.03
CA LEU A 86 -2.01 -14.29 3.58
C LEU A 86 -3.25 -14.31 4.51
N VAL A 87 -3.03 -14.20 5.82
CA VAL A 87 -4.09 -14.31 6.83
C VAL A 87 -4.52 -12.91 7.23
N ASN A 88 -5.79 -12.56 6.97
CA ASN A 88 -6.38 -11.26 7.26
C ASN A 88 -5.51 -10.06 6.80
N SER A 89 -4.83 -10.23 5.66
CA SER A 89 -3.99 -9.20 5.05
C SER A 89 -4.74 -8.48 3.93
N TYR A 90 -4.04 -7.71 3.10
CA TYR A 90 -4.59 -6.88 2.03
C TYR A 90 -5.70 -7.54 1.18
N PRO A 91 -5.58 -8.79 0.68
CA PRO A 91 -6.59 -9.38 -0.19
C PRO A 91 -7.98 -9.47 0.45
N THR A 92 -8.04 -9.75 1.77
CA THR A 92 -9.29 -9.86 2.53
C THR A 92 -10.11 -8.57 2.50
N TYR A 93 -9.44 -7.43 2.38
CA TYR A 93 -10.11 -6.14 2.34
C TYR A 93 -10.31 -5.66 0.90
N PHE A 94 -9.30 -5.86 0.04
CA PHE A 94 -9.33 -5.40 -1.34
C PHE A 94 -10.34 -6.15 -2.23
N GLU A 95 -10.79 -7.35 -1.86
CA GLU A 95 -11.94 -8.00 -2.52
C GLU A 95 -13.22 -7.12 -2.46
N LYS A 96 -13.33 -6.20 -1.50
CA LYS A 96 -14.43 -5.23 -1.37
C LYS A 96 -14.25 -4.00 -2.29
N LEU A 97 -13.09 -3.80 -2.91
CA LEU A 97 -12.79 -2.64 -3.77
C LEU A 97 -13.59 -2.65 -5.08
N PRO A 98 -13.64 -3.73 -5.89
CA PRO A 98 -14.46 -3.77 -7.11
C PRO A 98 -15.93 -3.37 -6.90
N PRO A 99 -16.68 -3.93 -5.92
CA PRO A 99 -18.07 -3.52 -5.71
C PRO A 99 -18.20 -2.08 -5.20
N LEU A 100 -17.22 -1.58 -4.44
CA LEU A 100 -17.19 -0.16 -4.05
C LEU A 100 -17.03 0.76 -5.28
N ILE A 101 -16.10 0.45 -6.18
CA ILE A 101 -15.92 1.20 -7.44
C ILE A 101 -17.19 1.16 -8.29
N ALA A 102 -17.83 -0.01 -8.42
CA ALA A 102 -19.08 -0.15 -9.15
C ALA A 102 -20.19 0.74 -8.55
N LYS A 103 -20.30 0.79 -7.21
CA LYS A 103 -21.23 1.67 -6.50
C LYS A 103 -20.96 3.15 -6.80
N ILE A 104 -19.71 3.59 -6.73
CA ILE A 104 -19.30 4.98 -7.02
C ILE A 104 -19.68 5.36 -8.46
N ASN A 105 -19.33 4.50 -9.42
CA ASN A 105 -19.58 4.75 -10.84
C ASN A 105 -21.08 4.75 -11.21
N ARG A 106 -21.89 3.98 -10.48
CA ARG A 106 -23.35 3.95 -10.62
C ARG A 106 -24.01 5.19 -10.01
N GLU A 107 -23.61 5.56 -8.81
CA GLU A 107 -24.26 6.65 -8.06
C GLU A 107 -23.85 8.05 -8.55
N ARG A 108 -22.62 8.23 -9.03
CA ARG A 108 -22.09 9.49 -9.60
C ARG A 108 -22.40 10.74 -8.74
N ARG A 109 -22.36 10.59 -7.42
CA ARG A 109 -22.66 11.66 -6.46
C ARG A 109 -21.56 11.76 -5.42
N ASN A 110 -21.51 12.87 -4.71
CA ASN A 110 -20.59 13.02 -3.58
C ASN A 110 -21.10 12.20 -2.38
N SER A 111 -20.19 11.48 -1.72
CA SER A 111 -20.47 10.70 -0.52
C SER A 111 -19.23 10.60 0.35
N LYS A 112 -19.36 10.89 1.64
CA LYS A 112 -18.29 10.66 2.63
C LYS A 112 -18.10 9.17 2.97
N ASN A 113 -19.00 8.31 2.51
CA ASN A 113 -19.00 6.87 2.79
C ASN A 113 -18.35 6.05 1.67
N TYR A 114 -17.72 6.69 0.69
CA TYR A 114 -16.89 6.00 -0.30
C TYR A 114 -15.50 5.73 0.29
N VAL A 115 -15.46 4.75 1.18
CA VAL A 115 -14.27 4.39 1.96
C VAL A 115 -14.08 2.89 1.86
N LEU A 116 -12.86 2.48 1.53
CA LEU A 116 -12.39 1.11 1.71
C LEU A 116 -11.64 1.06 3.05
N TYR A 117 -12.12 0.25 3.97
CA TYR A 117 -11.48 0.08 5.27
C TYR A 117 -10.58 -1.16 5.28
N LEU A 118 -9.32 -0.99 5.67
CA LEU A 118 -8.33 -2.06 5.81
C LEU A 118 -8.07 -2.28 7.32
N GLY A 119 -7.96 -3.53 7.77
CA GLY A 119 -7.66 -3.84 9.18
C GLY A 119 -8.87 -3.95 10.12
N GLU A 120 -9.94 -4.62 9.68
CA GLU A 120 -11.17 -4.83 10.48
C GLU A 120 -10.92 -5.67 11.76
N THR A 121 -11.24 -5.06 12.90
CA THR A 121 -11.58 -5.61 14.24
C THR A 121 -10.72 -6.74 14.82
N GLY A 122 -9.40 -6.57 14.87
CA GLY A 122 -8.55 -7.38 15.76
C GLY A 122 -8.44 -8.86 15.42
N ALA A 123 -8.80 -9.25 14.19
CA ALA A 123 -8.54 -10.58 13.69
C ALA A 123 -7.03 -10.81 13.56
N GLU A 124 -6.57 -12.02 13.90
CA GLU A 124 -5.15 -12.38 13.79
C GLU A 124 -4.68 -12.21 12.34
N SER A 125 -3.57 -11.50 12.14
CA SER A 125 -2.96 -11.30 10.83
C SER A 125 -1.47 -11.60 10.90
N ASN A 126 -0.96 -12.30 9.89
CA ASN A 126 0.47 -12.51 9.74
C ASN A 126 1.22 -11.24 9.28
N GLN A 127 0.50 -10.31 8.63
CA GLN A 127 1.01 -8.99 8.29
C GLN A 127 -0.14 -7.99 8.22
N ALA A 128 -0.19 -7.12 9.24
CA ALA A 128 -1.14 -6.02 9.28
C ALA A 128 -0.96 -5.07 8.07
N PRO A 129 -2.05 -4.58 7.46
CA PRO A 129 -1.98 -3.57 6.42
C PRO A 129 -1.32 -2.28 6.93
N CYS A 130 -0.47 -1.69 6.10
CA CYS A 130 0.18 -0.39 6.32
C CYS A 130 -0.55 0.76 5.63
N LEU A 131 -1.46 0.45 4.68
CA LEU A 131 -2.30 1.42 3.96
C LEU A 131 -3.57 1.74 4.76
#